data_AF-T2IAC0-F1
#
_entry.id   AF-T2IAC0-F1
#
_cell.length_a   1.000
_cell.length_b   1.000
_cell.length_c   1.000
_cell.angle_alpha   90.00
_cell.angle_beta   90.00
_cell.angle_gamma   90.00
#
_symmetry.space_group_name_H-M   'P 1'
#
loop_
_entity.id
_entity.type
_entity.pdbx_description
1 polymer ?
#
loop_
_entity_poly.entity_id
_entity_poly.type
_entity_poly.pdbx_seq_one_letter_code
_entity_poly.pdbx_strand_id
1 'polypeptide(L)'
;MTPIFFSQKEENVNQKFLTGAINLSKEHLDDLRRQKIIDLPLGKSTIQKETSGYSYELKQYICTEEPIVNADQSVTCKTTIEKENNLRHIILSIEKNEKQIYKVQTAFTRLR
;
A
#
# COMPACT_ATOMS: atom_id res chain seq x y z
N MET A 1 21.65 -0.57 -42.59
CA MET A 1 21.35 0.31 -41.44
C MET A 1 20.17 -0.30 -40.72
N THR A 2 20.39 -1.01 -39.62
CA THR A 2 19.32 -1.66 -38.84
C THR A 2 18.70 -0.64 -37.88
N PRO A 3 17.37 -0.49 -37.85
CA PRO A 3 16.75 0.42 -36.91
C PRO A 3 16.91 -0.16 -35.50
N ILE A 4 17.41 0.64 -34.58
CA ILE A 4 17.53 0.28 -33.18
C ILE A 4 16.29 0.83 -32.46
N PHE A 5 15.37 -0.06 -32.08
CA PHE A 5 14.18 0.28 -31.31
C PHE A 5 14.51 0.33 -29.81
N PHE A 6 15.02 1.47 -29.33
CA PHE A 6 15.11 1.79 -27.89
C PHE A 6 14.17 2.95 -27.57
N SER A 7 12.93 2.66 -27.18
CA SER A 7 12.10 3.65 -26.46
C SER A 7 10.84 3.03 -25.83
N GLN A 8 10.22 2.00 -26.44
CA GLN A 8 8.98 1.42 -25.89
C GLN A 8 9.16 0.45 -24.70
N LYS A 9 10.38 -0.04 -24.43
CA LYS A 9 10.58 -1.03 -23.35
C LYS A 9 10.48 -0.42 -21.96
N GLU A 10 10.92 0.82 -21.74
CA GLU A 10 10.89 1.43 -20.40
C GLU A 10 9.47 1.76 -19.94
N GLU A 11 8.62 2.31 -20.81
CA GLU A 11 7.21 2.57 -20.49
C GLU A 11 6.47 1.28 -20.14
N ASN A 12 6.68 0.20 -20.91
CA ASN A 12 6.07 -1.11 -20.66
C ASN A 12 6.54 -1.73 -19.33
N VAL A 13 7.81 -1.53 -18.95
CA VAL A 13 8.36 -2.02 -17.67
C VAL A 13 7.77 -1.25 -16.49
N ASN A 14 7.66 0.08 -16.60
CA ASN A 14 7.01 0.90 -15.58
C ASN A 14 5.52 0.55 -15.42
N GLN A 15 4.80 0.31 -16.52
CA GLN A 15 3.41 -0.15 -16.48
C GLN A 15 3.28 -1.54 -15.85
N LYS A 16 4.21 -2.46 -16.11
CA LYS A 16 4.23 -3.78 -15.45
C LYS A 16 4.44 -3.66 -13.94
N PHE A 17 5.36 -2.81 -13.49
CA PHE A 17 5.56 -2.57 -12.06
C PHE A 17 4.34 -1.94 -11.40
N LEU A 18 3.74 -0.96 -12.06
CA LEU A 18 2.53 -0.29 -11.56
C LEU A 18 1.35 -1.26 -11.48
N THR A 19 1.16 -2.11 -12.50
CA THR A 19 0.10 -3.13 -12.50
C THR A 19 0.32 -4.17 -11.40
N GLY A 20 1.56 -4.63 -11.22
CA GLY A 20 1.92 -5.56 -10.15
C GLY A 20 1.68 -4.95 -8.76
N ALA A 21 2.07 -3.69 -8.55
CA ALA A 21 1.83 -2.96 -7.31
C ALA A 21 0.32 -2.76 -7.04
N ILE A 22 -0.46 -2.41 -8.06
CA ILE A 22 -1.92 -2.27 -7.92
C ILE A 22 -2.55 -3.60 -7.53
N ASN A 23 -2.20 -4.70 -8.21
CA ASN A 23 -2.74 -6.02 -7.90
C ASN A 23 -2.37 -6.45 -6.47
N LEU A 24 -1.10 -6.27 -6.09
CA LEU A 24 -0.63 -6.54 -4.72
C LEU A 24 -1.41 -5.71 -3.69
N SER A 25 -1.66 -4.44 -3.96
CA SER A 25 -2.45 -3.58 -3.06
C SER A 25 -3.88 -4.10 -2.88
N LYS A 26 -4.52 -4.56 -3.97
CA LYS A 26 -5.90 -5.07 -3.92
C LYS A 26 -5.98 -6.38 -3.15
N GLU A 27 -5.10 -7.33 -3.46
CA GLU A 27 -5.02 -8.61 -2.76
C GLU A 27 -4.79 -8.39 -1.26
N HIS A 28 -3.85 -7.51 -0.91
CA HIS A 28 -3.55 -7.21 0.49
C HIS A 28 -4.72 -6.52 1.20
N LEU A 29 -5.41 -5.57 0.55
CA LEU A 29 -6.62 -4.95 1.10
C LEU A 29 -7.76 -5.95 1.30
N ASP A 30 -7.92 -6.89 0.38
CA ASP A 30 -8.92 -7.97 0.51
C ASP A 30 -8.56 -8.94 1.65
N ASP A 31 -7.29 -9.26 1.83
CA ASP A 31 -6.83 -10.07 2.96
C ASP A 31 -7.10 -9.37 4.30
N LEU A 32 -6.78 -8.07 4.39
CA LEU A 32 -7.10 -7.26 5.57
C LEU A 32 -8.61 -7.24 5.85
N ARG A 33 -9.43 -7.13 4.79
CA ARG A 33 -10.90 -7.21 4.92
C ARG A 33 -11.36 -8.55 5.48
N ARG A 34 -10.72 -9.66 5.08
CA ARG A 34 -11.04 -11.02 5.57
C ARG A 34 -10.59 -11.26 7.01
N GLN A 35 -9.46 -10.71 7.42
CA GLN A 35 -8.84 -10.93 8.74
C GLN A 35 -9.49 -10.16 9.89
N LYS A 36 -10.60 -9.45 9.64
CA LYS A 36 -11.24 -8.52 10.60
C LYS A 36 -10.24 -7.45 11.07
N ILE A 37 -10.11 -6.40 10.27
CA ILE A 37 -9.21 -5.25 10.48
C ILE A 37 -9.13 -4.68 11.91
N ILE A 38 -10.17 -4.82 12.73
CA ILE A 38 -10.18 -4.35 14.12
C ILE A 38 -9.18 -5.12 14.99
N ASP A 39 -8.92 -6.38 14.67
CA ASP A 39 -8.04 -7.27 15.43
C ASP A 39 -6.57 -7.16 14.97
N LEU A 40 -6.30 -6.34 13.95
CA LEU A 40 -4.95 -6.13 13.44
C LEU A 40 -4.18 -5.11 14.27
N PRO A 41 -2.84 -5.27 14.39
CA PRO A 41 -1.99 -4.33 15.09
C PRO A 41 -2.05 -2.95 14.42
N LEU A 42 -2.24 -1.92 15.25
CA LEU A 42 -2.22 -0.52 14.81
C LEU A 42 -0.79 -0.03 14.59
N GLY A 43 -0.65 1.00 13.77
CA GLY A 43 0.63 1.62 13.46
C GLY A 43 1.25 1.13 12.16
N LYS A 44 2.58 1.24 12.07
CA LYS A 44 3.34 0.92 10.86
C LYS A 44 3.77 -0.55 10.85
N SER A 45 3.54 -1.22 9.73
CA SER A 45 4.11 -2.54 9.44
C SER A 45 4.73 -2.56 8.05
N THR A 46 5.87 -3.21 7.89
CA THR A 46 6.52 -3.41 6.59
C THR A 46 6.51 -4.90 6.25
N ILE A 47 6.12 -5.22 5.02
CA ILE A 47 6.04 -6.58 4.51
C ILE A 47 6.74 -6.63 3.16
N GLN A 48 7.67 -7.57 2.98
CA GLN A 48 8.21 -7.86 1.66
C GLN A 48 7.34 -8.92 0.97
N LYS A 49 6.96 -8.65 -0.28
CA LYS A 49 6.12 -9.55 -1.09
C LYS A 49 6.68 -9.64 -2.50
N GLU A 50 6.63 -10.85 -3.05
CA GLU A 50 6.98 -11.10 -4.44
C GLU A 50 5.70 -11.22 -5.29
N THR A 51 5.67 -10.54 -6.43
CA THR A 51 4.54 -10.58 -7.37
C THR A 51 5.04 -10.37 -8.78
N SER A 52 4.53 -11.17 -9.73
CA SER A 52 4.89 -11.08 -11.15
C SER A 52 6.40 -11.13 -11.42
N GLY A 53 7.14 -11.91 -10.62
CA GLY A 53 8.60 -12.06 -10.74
C GLY A 53 9.42 -10.90 -10.17
N TYR A 54 8.80 -10.01 -9.40
CA TYR A 54 9.45 -8.86 -8.78
C TYR A 54 9.20 -8.80 -7.27
N SER A 55 10.21 -8.39 -6.52
CA SER A 55 10.08 -8.09 -5.10
C SER A 55 9.62 -6.65 -4.89
N TYR A 56 8.66 -6.46 -3.98
CA TYR A 56 8.10 -5.19 -3.57
C TYR A 56 8.13 -5.08 -2.05
N GLU A 57 8.38 -3.87 -1.55
CA GLU A 57 8.23 -3.54 -0.14
C GLU A 57 6.87 -2.86 0.07
N LEU A 58 5.99 -3.51 0.82
CA LEU A 58 4.68 -3.01 1.18
C LEU A 58 4.74 -2.43 2.59
N LYS A 59 4.62 -1.11 2.70
CA LYS A 59 4.50 -0.38 3.96
C LYS A 59 3.03 -0.09 4.22
N GLN A 60 2.52 -0.63 5.30
CA GLN A 60 1.15 -0.46 5.76
C GLN A 60 1.13 0.42 7.00
N TYR A 61 0.13 1.29 7.07
CA TYR A 61 -0.20 2.08 8.25
C TYR A 61 -1.68 1.86 8.58
N ILE A 62 -1.98 1.37 9.79
CA ILE A 62 -3.35 1.27 10.29
C ILE A 62 -3.54 2.29 11.40
N CYS A 63 -4.47 3.23 11.19
CA CYS A 63 -4.77 4.34 12.08
C CYS A 63 -6.22 4.30 12.53
N THR A 64 -6.51 4.84 13.72
CA THR A 64 -7.87 4.99 14.25
C THR A 64 -8.55 6.26 13.74
N GLU A 65 -7.77 7.25 13.30
CA GLU A 65 -8.21 8.50 12.69
C GLU A 65 -7.58 8.68 11.32
N GLU A 66 -8.08 9.68 10.58
CA GLU A 66 -7.57 10.01 9.26
C GLU A 66 -6.08 10.37 9.34
N PRO A 67 -5.21 9.63 8.63
CA PRO A 67 -3.77 9.85 8.68
C PRO A 67 -3.37 11.11 7.90
N ILE A 68 -2.43 11.86 8.46
CA ILE A 68 -1.86 13.03 7.80
C ILE A 68 -0.57 12.60 7.10
N VAL A 69 -0.51 12.84 5.79
CA VAL A 69 0.70 12.63 4.99
C VAL A 69 1.43 13.97 4.89
N ASN A 70 2.60 14.06 5.53
CA ASN A 70 3.42 15.27 5.49
C ASN A 70 4.19 15.40 4.17
N ALA A 71 4.73 16.59 3.91
CA ALA A 71 5.53 16.87 2.71
C ALA A 71 6.76 15.95 2.58
N ASP A 72 7.33 15.52 3.71
CA ASP A 72 8.48 14.60 3.77
C ASP A 72 8.09 13.13 3.54
N GLN A 73 6.87 12.85 3.07
CA GLN A 73 6.30 11.51 2.91
C GLN A 73 6.11 10.73 4.22
N SER A 74 6.42 11.34 5.37
CA SER A 74 6.11 10.77 6.68
C SER A 74 4.60 10.74 6.90
N VAL A 75 4.13 9.66 7.53
CA VAL A 75 2.71 9.44 7.83
C VAL A 75 2.51 9.61 9.32
N THR A 76 1.77 10.62 9.72
CA THR A 76 1.30 10.79 11.09
C THR A 76 0.03 9.96 11.27
N CYS A 77 0.12 8.94 12.10
CA CYS A 77 -0.93 7.94 12.30
C CYS A 77 -1.30 7.89 13.78
N LYS A 78 -2.54 8.26 14.13
CA LYS A 78 -3.05 8.09 15.49
C LYS A 78 -3.46 6.64 15.70
N THR A 79 -2.97 6.04 16.79
CA THR A 79 -3.23 4.64 17.15
C THR A 79 -3.99 4.49 18.47
N THR A 80 -4.41 5.61 19.08
CA THR A 80 -5.21 5.59 20.30
C THR A 80 -6.59 5.03 20.00
N ILE A 81 -6.96 3.95 20.69
CA ILE A 81 -8.28 3.34 20.61
C ILE A 81 -9.20 4.07 21.58
N GLU A 82 -10.02 4.97 21.07
CA GLU A 82 -11.16 5.49 21.83
C GLU A 82 -12.26 4.43 21.85
N LYS A 83 -12.86 4.18 23.02
CA LYS A 83 -13.95 3.19 23.18
C LYS A 83 -15.01 3.49 22.12
N GLU A 84 -15.35 2.48 21.33
CA GLU A 84 -16.35 2.48 20.23
C GLU A 84 -15.86 2.87 18.83
N ASN A 85 -14.61 3.28 18.63
CA ASN A 85 -14.14 3.55 17.27
C ASN A 85 -13.88 2.25 16.49
N ASN A 86 -14.82 1.88 15.60
CA ASN A 86 -14.74 0.75 14.69
C ASN A 86 -14.17 1.11 13.31
N LEU A 87 -13.81 2.37 13.08
CA LEU A 87 -13.21 2.84 11.85
C LEU A 87 -11.70 2.67 11.93
N ARG A 88 -11.11 2.20 10.83
CA ARG A 88 -9.67 2.06 10.65
C ARG A 88 -9.28 2.65 9.31
N HIS A 89 -8.46 3.69 9.34
CA HIS A 89 -7.87 4.25 8.14
C HIS A 89 -6.60 3.47 7.83
N ILE A 90 -6.45 3.11 6.56
CA ILE A 90 -5.33 2.30 6.08
C ILE A 90 -4.64 3.06 4.96
N ILE A 91 -3.33 3.26 5.12
CA ILE A 91 -2.45 3.67 4.02
C ILE A 91 -1.58 2.47 3.65
N LEU A 92 -1.57 2.11 2.38
CA LEU A 92 -0.59 1.20 1.81
C LEU A 92 0.30 1.99 0.85
N SER A 93 1.61 1.91 1.09
CA SER A 93 2.65 2.38 0.19
C SER A 93 3.43 1.18 -0.33
N ILE A 94 3.60 1.08 -1.64
CA ILE A 94 4.34 0.02 -2.30
C ILE A 94 5.57 0.63 -2.94
N GLU A 95 6.72 0.14 -2.53
CA GLU A 95 8.03 0.59 -2.95
C GLU A 95 8.78 -0.52 -3.66
N LYS A 96 9.67 -0.12 -4.57
CA LYS A 96 10.62 -0.98 -5.26
C LYS A 96 11.91 -0.22 -5.45
N ASN A 97 13.04 -0.82 -5.08
CA ASN A 97 14.36 -0.17 -5.16
C ASN A 97 14.35 1.23 -4.53
N GLU A 98 13.77 1.35 -3.33
CA GLU A 98 13.66 2.61 -2.56
C GLU A 98 12.82 3.72 -3.23
N LYS A 99 12.11 3.40 -4.31
CA LYS A 99 11.17 4.31 -4.98
C LYS A 99 9.74 3.89 -4.72
N GLN A 100 8.92 4.83 -4.25
CA GLN A 100 7.47 4.65 -4.15
C GLN A 100 6.88 4.54 -5.56
N ILE A 101 6.26 3.40 -5.85
CA ILE A 101 5.60 3.14 -7.14
C ILE A 101 4.10 3.41 -7.03
N TYR A 102 3.50 3.05 -5.90
CA TYR A 102 2.06 3.14 -5.73
C TYR A 102 1.70 3.42 -4.27
N LYS A 103 0.67 4.23 -4.07
CA LYS A 103 0.13 4.54 -2.75
C LYS A 103 -1.39 4.58 -2.82
N VAL A 104 -2.04 3.94 -1.86
CA VAL A 104 -3.50 3.95 -1.72
C VAL A 104 -3.87 4.24 -0.28
N GLN A 105 -4.91 5.06 -0.11
CA GLN A 105 -5.52 5.37 1.17
C GLN A 105 -6.96 4.89 1.12
N THR A 106 -7.37 4.18 2.16
CA THR A 106 -8.74 3.67 2.30
C THR A 106 -9.14 3.66 3.77
N ALA A 107 -10.41 3.43 4.05
CA ALA A 107 -10.91 3.25 5.40
C ALA A 107 -11.83 2.04 5.45
N PHE A 108 -11.74 1.28 6.53
CA PHE A 108 -12.61 0.16 6.82
C PHE A 108 -13.38 0.43 8.09
N THR A 109 -14.66 0.11 8.06
CA THR A 109 -15.52 0.13 9.23
C THR A 109 -16.14 -1.25 9.40
N ARG A 110 -16.40 -1.66 10.65
CA ARG A 110 -17.21 -2.85 10.90
C ARG A 110 -18.66 -2.53 10.55
N LEU A 111 -19.16 -3.20 9.50
CA LEU A 111 -20.59 -3.23 9.24
C LEU A 111 -21.27 -4.00 10.38
N ARG A 112 -22.30 -3.38 10.98
CA ARG A 112 -23.15 -3.98 12.00
C ARG A 112 -24.02 -5.08 11.41
#